data_AF-A0A4Q2LG70-F1
#
_entry.id   AF-A0A4Q2LG70-F1
#
_cell.length_a   1.000
_cell.length_b   1.000
_cell.length_c   1.000
_cell.angle_alpha   90.00
_cell.angle_beta   90.00
_cell.angle_gamma   90.00
#
_symmetry.space_group_name_H-M   'P 1'
#
loop_
_entity.id
_entity.type
_entity.pdbx_description
1 polymer ?
#
loop_
_entity_poly.entity_id
_entity_poly.type
_entity_poly.pdbx_seq_one_letter_code
_entity_poly.pdbx_strand_id
1 'polypeptide(L)' 'MNTDGALNMIRNWRRDYEGTMYVGAGTVLDDETMARAAIDAGAQFLISPNVDESVIRYGGHGTTQHAA' A
#
# COMPACT_ATOMS: atom_id res chain seq x y z
N MET A 1 -1.72 4.93 9.03
CA MET A 1 -2.97 5.03 8.28
C MET A 1 -4.10 5.15 9.30
N ASN A 2 -4.52 6.38 9.63
CA ASN A 2 -5.52 6.66 10.67
C ASN A 2 -6.78 7.38 10.14
N THR A 3 -6.91 7.48 8.83
CA THR A 3 -8.08 8.07 8.18
C THR A 3 -9.15 7.01 7.95
N ASP A 4 -10.36 7.27 8.42
CA ASP A 4 -11.50 6.39 8.18
C ASP A 4 -11.75 6.21 6.69
N GLY A 5 -11.93 4.97 6.25
CA GLY A 5 -12.15 4.64 4.85
C GLY A 5 -10.93 4.79 3.94
N ALA A 6 -9.72 4.96 4.47
CA ALA A 6 -8.49 5.08 3.68
C ALA A 6 -8.31 3.99 2.62
N LEU A 7 -8.64 2.73 2.95
CA LEU A 7 -8.55 1.62 2.01
C LEU A 7 -9.53 1.77 0.82
N ASN A 8 -10.73 2.29 1.06
CA ASN A 8 -11.69 2.58 -0.02
C ASN A 8 -11.20 3.75 -0.89
N MET A 9 -10.56 4.76 -0.28
CA MET A 9 -9.99 5.87 -1.03
C MET A 9 -8.88 5.39 -1.96
N ILE A 10 -7.97 4.54 -1.45
CA ILE A 10 -6.89 3.93 -2.25
C ILE A 10 -7.51 3.14 -3.42
N ARG A 11 -8.51 2.27 -3.16
CA ARG A 11 -9.19 1.50 -4.21
C ARG A 11 -9.81 2.40 -5.29
N ASN A 12 -10.53 3.43 -4.90
CA ASN A 12 -11.20 4.34 -5.83
C ASN A 12 -10.18 5.10 -6.68
N TRP A 13 -9.12 5.62 -6.06
CA TRP A 13 -8.09 6.37 -6.80
C TRP A 13 -7.26 5.47 -7.71
N ARG A 14 -6.98 4.24 -7.30
CA ARG A 14 -6.33 3.24 -8.18
C ARG A 14 -7.16 2.94 -9.41
N ARG A 15 -8.50 2.84 -9.26
CA ARG A 15 -9.42 2.67 -10.39
C ARG A 15 -9.47 3.92 -11.29
N ASP A 16 -9.59 5.10 -10.69
CA ASP A 16 -9.89 6.33 -11.43
C ASP A 16 -8.64 6.96 -12.10
N TYR A 17 -7.44 6.66 -11.60
CA TYR A 17 -6.18 7.28 -12.06
C TYR A 17 -5.10 6.28 -12.49
N GLU A 18 -5.50 5.06 -12.88
CA GLU A 18 -4.57 4.05 -13.37
C GLU A 18 -3.71 4.60 -14.53
N GLY A 19 -2.39 4.34 -14.47
CA GLY A 19 -1.42 4.79 -15.48
C GLY A 19 -1.07 6.28 -15.46
N THR A 20 -1.73 7.09 -14.62
CA THR A 20 -1.52 8.55 -14.57
C THR A 20 -1.05 9.07 -13.21
N MET A 21 -1.32 8.34 -12.13
CA MET A 21 -0.91 8.71 -10.77
C MET A 21 -0.50 7.49 -9.94
N TYR A 22 0.59 7.62 -9.19
CA TYR A 22 0.92 6.67 -8.14
C TYR A 22 0.13 6.97 -6.88
N VAL A 23 -0.53 5.94 -6.33
CA VAL A 23 -1.30 6.03 -5.09
C VAL A 23 -0.64 5.17 -4.03
N GLY A 24 -0.41 5.70 -2.84
CA GLY A 24 0.26 5.00 -1.74
C GLY A 24 -0.40 5.24 -0.39
N ALA A 25 0.12 4.58 0.65
CA ALA A 25 -0.35 4.74 2.02
C ALA A 25 0.75 5.31 2.92
N GLY A 26 0.36 6.24 3.81
CA GLY A 26 1.26 6.87 4.77
C GLY A 26 0.98 6.47 6.22
N THR A 27 2.00 6.67 7.07
CA THR A 27 1.95 6.35 8.49
C THR A 27 1.68 4.86 8.73
N VAL A 28 2.28 3.98 7.91
CA VAL A 28 2.13 2.52 8.04
C VAL A 28 3.02 2.05 9.18
N LEU A 29 2.43 1.57 10.27
CA LEU A 29 3.18 1.29 11.51
C LEU A 29 3.58 -0.18 11.68
N ASP A 30 2.86 -1.09 11.01
CA ASP A 30 3.02 -2.53 11.09
C ASP A 30 2.72 -3.19 9.74
N ASP A 31 3.24 -4.40 9.58
CA ASP A 31 3.18 -5.15 8.34
C ASP A 31 1.97 -6.07 8.22
N GLU A 32 1.60 -6.74 9.32
CA GLU A 32 0.52 -7.73 9.35
C GLU A 32 -0.85 -7.10 9.07
N THR A 33 -1.14 -5.93 9.63
CA THR A 33 -2.47 -5.31 9.51
C THR A 33 -2.47 -4.13 8.55
N MET A 34 -1.53 -3.19 8.67
CA MET A 34 -1.57 -1.95 7.90
C MET A 34 -0.94 -2.09 6.52
N ALA A 35 0.28 -2.64 6.42
CA ALA A 35 0.95 -2.77 5.12
C ALA A 35 0.18 -3.69 4.18
N ARG A 36 -0.21 -4.89 4.66
CA ARG A 36 -1.02 -5.84 3.88
C ARG A 36 -2.32 -5.20 3.38
N ALA A 37 -3.09 -4.57 4.27
CA ALA A 37 -4.36 -3.96 3.87
C ALA A 37 -4.19 -2.84 2.84
N ALA A 38 -3.14 -2.03 2.97
CA ALA A 38 -2.83 -0.97 2.00
C ALA A 38 -2.46 -1.56 0.63
N ILE A 39 -1.60 -2.58 0.58
CA ILE A 39 -1.22 -3.28 -0.66
C ILE A 39 -2.44 -3.95 -1.30
N ASP A 40 -3.27 -4.64 -0.52
CA ASP A 40 -4.51 -5.29 -1.00
C ASP A 40 -5.52 -4.26 -1.53
N ALA A 41 -5.53 -3.04 -0.97
CA ALA A 41 -6.31 -1.92 -1.51
C ALA A 41 -5.73 -1.32 -2.80
N GLY A 42 -4.51 -1.72 -3.18
CA GLY A 42 -3.82 -1.29 -4.39
C GLY A 42 -2.76 -0.21 -4.19
N ALA A 43 -2.32 0.06 -2.95
CA ALA A 43 -1.22 0.99 -2.71
C ALA A 43 0.05 0.52 -3.44
N GLN A 44 0.71 1.46 -4.10
CA GLN A 44 1.90 1.22 -4.91
C GLN A 44 3.19 1.58 -4.19
N PHE A 45 3.10 2.29 -3.06
CA PHE A 45 4.20 2.57 -2.16
C PHE A 45 3.67 2.80 -0.75
N LEU A 46 4.55 2.59 0.24
CA LEU A 46 4.25 2.76 1.66
C LEU A 46 5.24 3.76 2.27
N ILE A 47 4.74 4.61 3.17
CA ILE A 47 5.57 5.52 3.97
C ILE A 47 5.36 5.16 5.45
N SER A 48 6.45 4.83 6.13
CA SER A 48 6.47 4.59 7.57
C SER A 48 7.24 5.70 8.32
N PRO A 49 6.76 6.19 9.47
CA PRO A 49 7.46 7.11 10.35
C PRO A 49 8.40 6.38 11.33
N ASN A 50 8.46 5.06 11.26
CA ASN A 50 9.38 4.22 12.03
C ASN A 50 10.26 3.39 11.08
N VAL A 51 11.39 2.90 11.58
CA VAL A 51 12.15 1.86 10.87
C VAL A 51 11.58 0.52 11.29
N ASP A 52 10.76 -0.06 10.41
CA ASP A 52 10.25 -1.42 10.55
C ASP A 52 10.67 -2.23 9.32
N GLU A 53 11.57 -3.19 9.52
CA GLU A 53 12.07 -4.06 8.44
C GLU A 53 10.96 -4.85 7.77
N SER A 54 9.91 -5.19 8.50
CA SER A 54 8.78 -5.96 7.97
C SER A 54 8.00 -5.13 6.96
N VAL A 55 7.72 -3.86 7.27
CA VAL A 55 7.10 -2.89 6.35
C VAL A 55 7.98 -2.67 5.10
N ILE A 56 9.30 -2.62 5.26
CA ILE A 56 10.24 -2.48 4.13
C ILE A 56 10.13 -3.67 3.17
N ARG A 57 10.02 -4.92 3.67
CA ARG A 57 9.90 -6.12 2.82
C ARG A 57 8.66 -6.07 1.93
N TYR A 58 7.54 -5.50 2.41
CA TYR A 58 6.33 -5.34 1.59
C TYR A 58 6.50 -4.37 0.41
N GLY A 59 7.33 -3.34 0.56
CA GLY A 59 7.62 -2.42 -0.54
C GLY A 59 8.31 -3.07 -1.75
N GLY A 60 8.98 -4.21 -1.54
CA GLY A 60 9.67 -4.97 -2.60
C GLY A 60 8.77 -5.94 -3.39
N HIS A 61 7.53 -6.18 -2.97
CA HIS A 61 6.62 -7.13 -3.63
C HIS A 61 5.88 -6.56 -4.86
N GLY A 62 6.30 -5.40 -5.36
CA GLY A 62 5.80 -4.86 -6.62
C GLY A 62 6.24 -5.69 -7.83
N THR A 63 5.28 -6.38 -8.46
CA THR A 63 5.28 -6.80 -9.89
C THR A 63 5.83 -8.17 -10.31
N THR A 64 5.75 -9.23 -9.51
CA THR A 64 5.81 -10.59 -10.09
C THR A 64 4.88 -11.57 -9.39
N GLN A 65 3.61 -11.56 -9.81
CA GLN A 65 2.76 -12.74 -9.75
C GLN A 65 2.05 -12.91 -11.08
N HIS A 66 2.84 -13.12 -12.13
CA HIS A 66 2.47 -14.01 -13.22
C HIS A 66 3.44 -15.19 -13.17
N ALA A 67 2.90 -16.41 -13.32
CA ALA A 67 3.54 -17.73 -13.35
C ALA A 67 3.75 -18.43 -12.00
N ALA A 68 2.71 -19.09 -11.49
CA ALA A 68 2.52 -20.55 -11.60
C ALA A 68 1.18 -20.93 -10.94
#